data_AF-A0ABD0YP36-F1
#
_entry.id   AF-A0ABD0YP36-F1
#
_cell.length_a   1.000
_cell.length_b   1.000
_cell.length_c   1.000
_cell.angle_alpha   90.00
_cell.angle_beta   90.00
_cell.angle_gamma   90.00
#
_symmetry.space_group_name_H-M   'P 1'
#
loop_
_entity.id
_entity.type
_entity.pdbx_description
1 polymer ?
#
loop_
_entity_poly.entity_id
_entity_poly.type
_entity_poly.pdbx_seq_one_letter_code
_entity_poly.pdbx_strand_id
1 'polypeptide(L)'
;MKKGKRGAAAFIHADCSNPSPRRSLDELLDILLNPAKAIDEWETIDWCKWLMAGGRTPDEFSSIVRRYDNATTCGLVWTANFVAYRCRTCGISPCMSLCAECFQRGDHDGHDFNMFRSQAGGACDCGDTSVMKETGFCDRHGPQSQVNKPSAPHGLMCVTEAVMPRIILRLIQHLRENSKSGLPDSHIVAIQDADAFLTMLHDLSAMGAAMRRVMTLALTNPQIYKQLTDPSSAPEGSEFASYMKESQKTYEEAIKSLPNPEPTPEYKDIAALQEHLVHTTFLEELVFWTVKFEFPQKVVCLLLNMLPDPDYKEALTQAFVLHYSRISMMLEKSQDPETLSNRVVHVSVQLFSNESLALRMAEKLNLLHVMVISLNYMMSKILIPNVLHEPDKNFHYVVDCGRQVMKEHCYWPLVSDLNNVLSHRPVAVNFMRDDALLEMWFTFLSLFQGMNVNQRELSQHVEFEPNTYYAAFSAELEASAYPMWALLSHLRDPSTVELTHRVLSAALNALQDWFDAINMTQANVVDNNQVSFHLPLHRYLAVFMCQAVNTQGRSLSEVLPPTNMLQLIMMHPLRVQVSDNR
;
A
#
# COMPACT_ATOMS: atom_id res chain seq x y z
N MET A 1 10.68 10.80 44.16
CA MET A 1 9.83 10.05 43.20
C MET A 1 10.53 8.82 42.61
N LYS A 2 11.74 8.92 42.02
CA LYS A 2 12.45 7.78 41.38
C LYS A 2 12.61 6.51 42.26
N LYS A 3 12.90 6.66 43.57
CA LYS A 3 12.98 5.53 44.51
C LYS A 3 11.63 4.80 44.70
N GLY A 4 10.51 5.53 44.63
CA GLY A 4 9.16 4.98 44.74
C GLY A 4 8.74 4.21 43.49
N LYS A 5 8.94 4.77 42.30
CA LYS A 5 8.66 4.08 41.02
C LYS A 5 9.45 2.79 40.89
N ARG A 6 10.75 2.83 41.26
CA ARG A 6 11.62 1.65 41.25
C ARG A 6 11.11 0.53 42.16
N GLY A 7 10.70 0.86 43.38
CA GLY A 7 10.15 -0.12 44.34
C GLY A 7 8.83 -0.73 43.85
N ALA A 8 7.90 0.10 43.38
CA ALA A 8 6.63 -0.36 42.84
C ALA A 8 6.82 -1.25 41.59
N ALA A 9 7.68 -0.84 40.65
CA ALA A 9 7.99 -1.63 39.47
C ALA A 9 8.67 -2.97 39.81
N ALA A 10 9.53 -3.00 40.82
CA ALA A 10 10.14 -4.26 41.30
C ALA A 10 9.10 -5.19 41.93
N PHE A 11 8.13 -4.65 42.67
CA PHE A 11 7.02 -5.42 43.22
C PHE A 11 6.14 -6.04 42.13
N ILE A 12 5.72 -5.22 41.15
CA ILE A 12 4.95 -5.68 39.98
C ILE A 12 5.72 -6.73 39.18
N HIS A 13 7.02 -6.56 39.02
CA HIS A 13 7.89 -7.52 38.35
C HIS A 13 7.92 -8.88 39.06
N ALA A 14 8.03 -8.88 40.39
CA ALA A 14 7.98 -10.09 41.19
C ALA A 14 6.61 -10.78 41.09
N ASP A 15 5.52 -10.01 41.07
CA ASP A 15 4.15 -10.53 40.89
C ASP A 15 3.96 -11.16 39.51
N CYS A 16 4.37 -10.47 38.43
CA CYS A 16 4.29 -10.96 37.06
C CYS A 16 5.19 -12.18 36.77
N SER A 17 6.22 -12.39 37.60
CA SER A 17 7.09 -13.57 37.51
C SER A 17 6.45 -14.82 38.13
N ASN A 18 5.36 -14.67 38.90
CA ASN A 18 4.60 -15.77 39.48
C ASN A 18 3.34 -16.08 38.65
N PRO A 19 2.87 -17.33 38.61
CA PRO A 19 1.67 -17.74 37.86
C PRO A 19 0.32 -17.29 38.48
N SER A 20 0.35 -16.40 39.47
CA SER A 20 -0.83 -15.89 40.19
C SER A 20 -1.61 -14.84 39.38
N PRO A 21 -2.88 -14.53 39.72
CA PRO A 21 -3.65 -13.50 39.02
C PRO A 21 -3.04 -12.11 39.22
N ARG A 22 -2.80 -11.40 38.11
CA ARG A 22 -2.07 -10.11 38.01
C ARG A 22 -2.84 -8.88 38.50
N ARG A 23 -3.64 -9.01 39.57
CA ARG A 23 -4.60 -7.97 40.01
C ARG A 23 -3.94 -6.61 40.27
N SER A 24 -2.75 -6.60 40.89
CA SER A 24 -2.04 -5.36 41.21
C SER A 24 -1.51 -4.61 39.97
N LEU A 25 -1.21 -5.33 38.89
CA LEU A 25 -0.83 -4.70 37.63
C LEU A 25 -2.06 -4.09 36.95
N ASP A 26 -3.16 -4.85 36.86
CA ASP A 26 -4.37 -4.40 36.18
C ASP A 26 -4.94 -3.13 36.83
N GLU A 27 -5.04 -3.09 38.16
CA GLU A 27 -5.49 -1.90 38.91
C GLU A 27 -4.60 -0.66 38.63
N LEU A 28 -3.29 -0.86 38.53
CA LEU A 28 -2.36 0.23 38.24
C LEU A 28 -2.50 0.72 36.79
N LEU A 29 -2.69 -0.20 35.84
CA LEU A 29 -2.89 0.15 34.43
C LEU A 29 -4.22 0.86 34.22
N ASP A 30 -5.28 0.52 34.95
CA ASP A 30 -6.56 1.22 34.92
C ASP A 30 -6.45 2.69 35.36
N ILE A 31 -5.52 2.98 36.29
CA ILE A 31 -5.25 4.36 36.74
C ILE A 31 -4.32 5.09 35.77
N LEU A 32 -3.25 4.44 35.30
CA LEU A 32 -2.24 5.06 34.45
C LEU A 32 -2.78 5.32 33.04
N LEU A 33 -3.38 4.33 32.43
CA LEU A 33 -3.87 4.36 31.04
C LEU A 33 -5.36 4.69 30.98
N ASN A 34 -5.87 5.44 31.96
CA ASN A 34 -7.26 5.90 31.97
C ASN A 34 -7.48 6.87 30.78
N PRO A 35 -8.48 6.63 29.92
CA PRO A 35 -8.76 7.50 28.77
C PRO A 35 -9.11 8.95 29.15
N ALA A 36 -9.58 9.21 30.37
CA ALA A 36 -9.83 10.56 30.87
C ALA A 36 -8.55 11.40 31.07
N LYS A 37 -7.37 10.76 31.06
CA LYS A 37 -6.07 11.44 31.11
C LYS A 37 -5.58 11.76 29.70
N ALA A 38 -4.94 12.91 29.53
CA ALA A 38 -4.28 13.27 28.29
C ALA A 38 -3.23 12.22 27.90
N ILE A 39 -3.17 11.86 26.62
CA ILE A 39 -2.29 10.79 26.13
C ILE A 39 -0.79 11.15 26.23
N ASP A 40 -0.46 12.45 26.18
CA ASP A 40 0.89 12.99 26.32
C ASP A 40 1.31 13.24 27.77
N GLU A 41 0.50 12.86 28.76
CA GLU A 41 0.83 13.08 30.18
C GLU A 41 2.17 12.40 30.53
N TRP A 42 3.19 13.24 30.76
CA TRP A 42 4.57 12.78 30.94
C TRP A 42 4.71 11.78 32.10
N GLU A 43 4.00 12.00 33.21
CA GLU A 43 4.02 11.09 34.36
C GLU A 43 3.51 9.69 34.00
N THR A 44 2.45 9.60 33.19
CA THR A 44 1.86 8.34 32.70
C THR A 44 2.85 7.61 31.79
N ILE A 45 3.46 8.31 30.84
CA ILE A 45 4.48 7.75 29.93
C ILE A 45 5.71 7.27 30.73
N ASP A 46 6.20 8.09 31.67
CA ASP A 46 7.34 7.73 32.52
C ASP A 46 7.00 6.47 33.36
N TRP A 47 5.82 6.41 33.97
CA TRP A 47 5.38 5.22 34.71
C TRP A 47 5.32 3.96 33.85
N CYS A 48 4.83 4.02 32.61
CA CYS A 48 4.85 2.88 31.69
C CYS A 48 6.28 2.37 31.46
N LYS A 49 7.23 3.29 31.23
CA LYS A 49 8.66 2.95 31.08
C LYS A 49 9.24 2.30 32.35
N TRP A 50 8.88 2.80 33.54
CA TRP A 50 9.33 2.22 34.80
C TRP A 50 8.75 0.83 35.07
N LEU A 51 7.47 0.60 34.77
CA LEU A 51 6.83 -0.71 34.95
C LEU A 51 7.52 -1.77 34.10
N MET A 52 7.71 -1.50 32.80
CA MET A 52 8.42 -2.42 31.89
C MET A 52 9.85 -2.71 32.36
N ALA A 53 10.54 -1.74 32.96
CA ALA A 53 11.89 -1.91 33.48
C ALA A 53 11.99 -2.82 34.72
N GLY A 54 10.87 -3.09 35.40
CA GLY A 54 10.76 -4.11 36.44
C GLY A 54 11.75 -3.95 37.60
N GLY A 55 11.88 -2.73 38.15
CA GLY A 55 12.82 -2.42 39.24
C GLY A 55 14.21 -1.94 38.78
N ARG A 56 14.46 -1.93 37.47
CA ARG A 56 15.60 -1.23 36.85
C ARG A 56 15.19 0.18 36.44
N THR A 57 16.16 1.01 36.07
CA THR A 57 15.85 2.24 35.34
C THR A 57 15.47 1.91 33.89
N PRO A 58 14.66 2.75 33.22
CA PRO A 58 14.34 2.56 31.80
C PRO A 58 15.57 2.43 30.90
N ASP A 59 16.64 3.20 31.17
CA ASP A 59 17.88 3.16 30.39
C ASP A 59 18.66 1.86 30.58
N GLU A 60 18.75 1.36 31.83
CA GLU A 60 19.32 0.05 32.14
C GLU A 60 18.54 -1.07 31.43
N PHE A 61 17.20 -1.00 31.46
CA PHE A 61 16.34 -1.96 30.79
C PHE A 61 16.56 -1.96 29.27
N SER A 62 16.52 -0.80 28.62
CA SER A 62 16.79 -0.68 27.18
C SER A 62 18.16 -1.23 26.80
N SER A 63 19.19 -0.89 27.59
CA SER A 63 20.55 -1.37 27.37
C SER A 63 20.69 -2.89 27.50
N ILE A 64 19.92 -3.52 28.40
CA ILE A 64 19.90 -4.97 28.57
C ILE A 64 19.14 -5.64 27.41
N VAL A 65 17.96 -5.13 27.05
CA VAL A 65 17.13 -5.70 25.97
C VAL A 65 17.88 -5.67 24.63
N ARG A 66 18.59 -4.58 24.32
CA ARG A 66 19.40 -4.44 23.09
C ARG A 66 20.50 -5.51 22.94
N ARG A 67 20.96 -6.12 24.04
CA ARG A 67 21.95 -7.23 23.99
C ARG A 67 21.36 -8.53 23.44
N TYR A 68 20.03 -8.65 23.44
CA TYR A 68 19.29 -9.77 22.87
C TYR A 68 18.77 -9.45 21.46
N ASP A 69 19.23 -8.36 20.83
CA ASP A 69 18.84 -8.05 19.47
C ASP A 69 19.51 -9.01 18.49
N ASN A 70 18.72 -9.94 17.96
CA ASN A 70 19.12 -10.90 16.94
C ASN A 70 18.57 -10.55 15.56
N ALA A 71 18.23 -9.29 15.29
CA ALA A 71 17.73 -8.87 13.98
C ALA A 71 18.64 -9.33 12.82
N THR A 72 18.05 -10.02 11.85
CA THR A 72 18.70 -10.39 10.59
C THR A 72 18.61 -9.29 9.56
N THR A 73 17.68 -8.36 9.72
CA THR A 73 17.48 -7.22 8.82
C THR A 73 17.71 -5.91 9.55
N CYS A 74 18.12 -4.87 8.82
CA CYS A 74 18.30 -3.54 9.39
C CYS A 74 16.96 -2.90 9.76
N GLY A 75 16.07 -2.71 8.77
CA GLY A 75 14.74 -2.14 8.98
C GLY A 75 14.75 -0.70 9.50
N LEU A 76 15.87 0.04 9.39
CA LEU A 76 15.90 1.46 9.75
C LEU A 76 14.93 2.22 8.85
N VAL A 77 13.86 2.77 9.43
CA VAL A 77 12.89 3.61 8.73
C VAL A 77 13.31 5.08 8.82
N TRP A 78 13.14 5.83 7.73
CA TRP A 78 13.43 7.25 7.64
C TRP A 78 12.30 8.05 7.00
N THR A 79 12.39 9.36 7.15
CA THR A 79 11.45 10.35 6.61
C THR A 79 12.07 11.12 5.44
N ALA A 80 11.39 12.17 4.95
CA ALA A 80 11.87 13.04 3.91
C ALA A 80 13.27 13.62 4.20
N ASN A 81 14.03 13.89 3.15
CA ASN A 81 15.40 14.40 3.11
C ASN A 81 16.49 13.47 3.66
N PHE A 82 16.19 12.22 3.97
CA PHE A 82 17.19 11.22 4.36
C PHE A 82 18.07 10.80 3.16
N VAL A 83 19.37 10.62 3.41
CA VAL A 83 20.33 10.16 2.39
C VAL A 83 20.37 8.64 2.38
N ALA A 84 19.95 8.04 1.28
CA ALA A 84 19.93 6.60 1.07
C ALA A 84 20.71 6.22 -0.21
N TYR A 85 21.03 4.93 -0.32
CA TYR A 85 21.79 4.36 -1.43
C TYR A 85 20.98 3.27 -2.10
N ARG A 86 21.03 3.19 -3.43
CA ARG A 86 20.47 2.07 -4.20
C ARG A 86 21.56 1.45 -5.04
N CYS A 87 21.96 0.23 -4.67
CA CYS A 87 22.92 -0.56 -5.42
C CYS A 87 22.18 -1.44 -6.43
N ARG A 88 22.27 -1.10 -7.72
CA ARG A 88 21.62 -1.85 -8.81
C ARG A 88 22.27 -3.21 -9.05
N THR A 89 23.55 -3.36 -8.71
CA THR A 89 24.27 -4.65 -8.80
C THR A 89 23.76 -5.67 -7.78
N CYS A 90 23.52 -5.22 -6.54
CA CYS A 90 23.08 -6.08 -5.44
C CYS A 90 21.55 -6.19 -5.32
N GLY A 91 20.80 -5.20 -5.82
CA GLY A 91 19.34 -5.20 -5.77
C GLY A 91 18.72 -6.33 -6.59
N ILE A 92 17.70 -6.97 -6.01
CA ILE A 92 16.77 -7.84 -6.72
C ILE A 92 15.56 -7.00 -7.13
N SER A 93 15.03 -6.20 -6.19
CA SER A 93 13.97 -5.22 -6.45
C SER A 93 14.56 -3.86 -6.84
N PRO A 94 13.97 -3.14 -7.83
CA PRO A 94 14.39 -1.79 -8.20
C PRO A 94 14.12 -0.75 -7.10
N CYS A 95 13.26 -1.07 -6.14
CA CYS A 95 12.91 -0.19 -5.01
C CYS A 95 13.89 -0.33 -3.83
N MET A 96 14.78 -1.31 -3.87
CA MET A 96 15.70 -1.62 -2.78
C MET A 96 16.56 -0.42 -2.40
N SER A 97 16.66 -0.14 -1.10
CA SER A 97 17.37 1.01 -0.54
C SER A 97 18.16 0.63 0.72
N LEU A 98 19.36 1.21 0.85
CA LEU A 98 20.25 1.04 1.99
C LEU A 98 20.46 2.36 2.73
N CYS A 99 20.53 2.29 4.06
CA CYS A 99 21.04 3.41 4.86
C CYS A 99 22.55 3.56 4.68
N ALA A 100 23.09 4.73 4.99
CA ALA A 100 24.51 5.02 4.85
C ALA A 100 25.41 4.04 5.61
N GLU A 101 25.03 3.64 6.83
CA GLU A 101 25.82 2.70 7.63
C GLU A 101 25.87 1.30 6.98
N CYS A 102 24.73 0.78 6.50
CA CYS A 102 24.69 -0.53 5.85
C CYS A 102 25.41 -0.52 4.51
N PHE A 103 25.31 0.57 3.74
CA PHE A 103 26.05 0.70 2.49
C PHE A 103 27.57 0.73 2.73
N GLN A 104 28.05 1.50 3.71
CA GLN A 104 29.49 1.61 3.98
C GLN A 104 30.11 0.34 4.57
N ARG A 105 29.32 -0.43 5.33
CA ARG A 105 29.75 -1.70 5.92
C ARG A 105 29.50 -2.92 5.02
N GLY A 106 28.77 -2.73 3.92
CA GLY A 106 28.59 -3.74 2.88
C GLY A 106 29.73 -3.67 1.87
N ASP A 107 29.94 -4.76 1.14
CA ASP A 107 30.89 -4.79 0.03
C ASP A 107 30.20 -4.25 -1.25
N HIS A 108 30.43 -2.97 -1.54
CA HIS A 108 29.85 -2.28 -2.70
C HIS A 108 30.89 -1.63 -3.62
N ASP A 109 32.15 -1.99 -3.45
CA ASP A 109 33.25 -1.45 -4.26
C ASP A 109 33.12 -1.90 -5.72
N GLY A 110 33.15 -0.94 -6.65
CA GLY A 110 33.01 -1.21 -8.08
C GLY A 110 31.60 -1.55 -8.56
N HIS A 111 30.57 -1.47 -7.70
CA HIS A 111 29.18 -1.69 -8.09
C HIS A 111 28.56 -0.47 -8.79
N ASP A 112 27.49 -0.72 -9.55
CA ASP A 112 26.61 0.34 -10.04
C ASP A 112 25.61 0.71 -8.93
N PHE A 113 25.73 1.94 -8.43
CA PHE A 113 24.82 2.47 -7.42
C PHE A 113 24.51 3.94 -7.66
N ASN A 114 23.45 4.43 -7.02
CA ASN A 114 23.24 5.86 -6.84
C ASN A 114 23.04 6.21 -5.36
N MET A 115 23.38 7.45 -5.02
CA MET A 115 23.01 8.07 -3.76
C MET A 115 21.87 9.04 -4.05
N PHE A 116 20.82 9.01 -3.23
CA PHE A 116 19.65 9.87 -3.41
C PHE A 116 19.14 10.40 -2.08
N ARG A 117 18.46 11.55 -2.14
CA ARG A 117 17.70 12.10 -1.01
C ARG A 117 16.26 11.63 -1.14
N SER A 118 15.79 10.82 -0.20
CA SER A 118 14.39 10.36 -0.21
C SER A 118 13.45 11.53 0.07
N GLN A 119 12.43 11.73 -0.75
CA GLN A 119 11.40 12.75 -0.55
C GLN A 119 10.20 12.21 0.25
N ALA A 120 9.93 10.90 0.17
CA ALA A 120 8.72 10.27 0.70
C ALA A 120 8.95 9.33 1.90
N GLY A 121 10.19 9.22 2.39
CA GLY A 121 10.59 8.24 3.41
C GLY A 121 11.16 6.94 2.82
N GLY A 122 11.43 5.95 3.64
CA GLY A 122 11.89 4.63 3.21
C GLY A 122 12.37 3.77 4.37
N ALA A 123 12.72 2.51 4.11
CA ALA A 123 13.35 1.63 5.08
C ALA A 123 14.61 0.97 4.50
N CYS A 124 15.55 0.58 5.37
CA CYS A 124 16.76 -0.11 4.96
C CYS A 124 16.50 -1.61 4.73
N ASP A 125 16.80 -2.06 3.51
CA ASP A 125 16.61 -3.45 3.07
C ASP A 125 17.79 -4.39 3.37
N CYS A 126 18.82 -3.90 4.09
CA CYS A 126 19.99 -4.70 4.40
C CYS A 126 19.60 -5.96 5.19
N GLY A 127 20.00 -7.13 4.70
CA GLY A 127 19.69 -8.43 5.30
C GLY A 127 18.40 -9.08 4.79
N ASP A 128 17.58 -8.39 3.98
CA ASP A 128 16.37 -8.96 3.37
C ASP A 128 16.71 -9.64 2.04
N THR A 129 16.79 -10.98 2.08
CA THR A 129 17.12 -11.82 0.92
C THR A 129 16.06 -11.81 -0.17
N SER A 130 14.87 -11.25 0.10
CA SER A 130 13.81 -11.15 -0.91
C SER A 130 13.97 -9.95 -1.84
N VAL A 131 14.77 -8.95 -1.46
CA VAL A 131 14.93 -7.70 -2.23
C VAL A 131 16.39 -7.36 -2.57
N MET A 132 17.36 -8.05 -1.96
CA MET A 132 18.80 -7.85 -2.18
C MET A 132 19.59 -9.15 -2.07
N LYS A 133 20.65 -9.30 -2.87
CA LYS A 133 21.61 -10.41 -2.81
C LYS A 133 22.46 -10.34 -1.54
N GLU A 134 22.72 -11.51 -0.92
CA GLU A 134 23.51 -11.61 0.32
C GLU A 134 24.92 -11.02 0.22
N THR A 135 25.52 -11.01 -0.97
CA THR A 135 26.85 -10.42 -1.22
C THR A 135 26.91 -8.91 -0.97
N GLY A 136 25.76 -8.24 -0.90
CA GLY A 136 25.66 -6.81 -0.58
C GLY A 136 25.22 -6.52 0.86
N PHE A 137 25.10 -7.53 1.72
CA PHE A 137 24.75 -7.30 3.12
C PHE A 137 25.94 -6.77 3.91
N CYS A 138 25.66 -5.96 4.94
CA CYS A 138 26.70 -5.53 5.88
C CYS A 138 27.03 -6.64 6.88
N ASP A 139 28.15 -6.48 7.58
CA ASP A 139 28.64 -7.39 8.62
C ASP A 139 27.66 -7.65 9.78
N ARG A 140 26.67 -6.77 9.99
CA ARG A 140 25.68 -6.86 11.08
C ARG A 140 24.39 -7.59 10.72
N HIS A 141 24.02 -7.63 9.44
CA HIS A 141 22.70 -8.09 9.00
C HIS A 141 22.87 -9.20 7.96
N GLY A 142 21.93 -10.14 7.93
CA GLY A 142 21.94 -11.31 7.07
C GLY A 142 21.65 -12.60 7.83
N PRO A 143 21.44 -13.73 7.14
CA PRO A 143 21.06 -15.00 7.75
C PRO A 143 22.03 -15.50 8.82
N GLN A 144 23.32 -15.16 8.68
CA GLN A 144 24.38 -15.59 9.59
C GLN A 144 24.40 -14.80 10.92
N SER A 145 23.69 -13.68 11.04
CA SER A 145 23.70 -12.84 12.25
C SER A 145 22.96 -13.46 13.45
N GLN A 146 22.18 -14.53 13.21
CA GLN A 146 21.44 -15.30 14.22
C GLN A 146 22.30 -16.37 14.92
N VAL A 147 23.40 -16.78 14.29
CA VAL A 147 24.22 -17.89 14.79
C VAL A 147 24.90 -17.43 16.08
N ASN A 148 24.40 -17.92 17.23
CA ASN A 148 24.92 -17.72 18.60
C ASN A 148 24.29 -16.62 19.48
N LYS A 149 23.14 -16.01 19.13
CA LYS A 149 22.47 -15.04 20.03
C LYS A 149 21.38 -15.71 20.90
N PRO A 150 21.42 -15.56 22.23
CA PRO A 150 20.39 -16.12 23.12
C PRO A 150 19.08 -15.34 23.02
N SER A 151 17.95 -16.01 23.23
CA SER A 151 16.64 -15.36 23.41
C SER A 151 16.59 -14.57 24.72
N ALA A 152 15.84 -13.47 24.73
CA ALA A 152 15.61 -12.70 25.95
C ALA A 152 14.93 -13.59 27.03
N PRO A 153 15.38 -13.56 28.30
CA PRO A 153 14.75 -14.34 29.37
C PRO A 153 13.29 -13.92 29.59
N HIS A 154 12.38 -14.88 29.84
CA HIS A 154 10.96 -14.58 30.12
C HIS A 154 10.79 -13.57 31.26
N GLY A 155 11.54 -13.73 32.35
CA GLY A 155 11.51 -12.78 33.47
C GLY A 155 11.95 -11.36 33.11
N LEU A 156 12.70 -11.15 32.01
CA LEU A 156 13.03 -9.79 31.56
C LEU A 156 11.85 -9.13 30.86
N MET A 157 11.05 -9.90 30.11
CA MET A 157 10.00 -9.38 29.24
C MET A 157 8.59 -9.50 29.82
N CYS A 158 8.36 -10.30 30.87
CA CYS A 158 7.02 -10.65 31.38
C CYS A 158 6.13 -9.43 31.71
N VAL A 159 6.67 -8.37 32.32
CA VAL A 159 5.90 -7.15 32.59
C VAL A 159 5.60 -6.40 31.31
N THR A 160 6.55 -6.35 30.38
CA THR A 160 6.36 -5.71 29.06
C THR A 160 5.27 -6.43 28.28
N GLU A 161 5.28 -7.76 28.26
CA GLU A 161 4.25 -8.60 27.62
C GLU A 161 2.86 -8.36 28.21
N ALA A 162 2.77 -8.14 29.53
CA ALA A 162 1.51 -7.86 30.20
C ALA A 162 0.99 -6.43 29.97
N VAL A 163 1.88 -5.45 29.89
CA VAL A 163 1.54 -4.02 29.78
C VAL A 163 1.25 -3.60 28.34
N MET A 164 1.95 -4.18 27.35
CA MET A 164 1.91 -3.74 25.96
C MET A 164 0.50 -3.69 25.33
N PRO A 165 -0.38 -4.70 25.53
CA PRO A 165 -1.75 -4.62 25.01
C PRO A 165 -2.53 -3.40 25.50
N ARG A 166 -2.36 -3.01 26.77
CA ARG A 166 -3.05 -1.85 27.35
C ARG A 166 -2.50 -0.54 26.82
N ILE A 167 -1.18 -0.47 26.56
CA ILE A 167 -0.54 0.69 25.90
C ILE A 167 -1.10 0.88 24.49
N ILE A 168 -1.19 -0.20 23.69
CA ILE A 168 -1.76 -0.15 22.33
C ILE A 168 -3.24 0.25 22.38
N LEU A 169 -4.03 -0.35 23.29
CA LEU A 169 -5.43 0.02 23.49
C LEU A 169 -5.59 1.52 23.79
N ARG A 170 -4.73 2.10 24.63
CA ARG A 170 -4.79 3.53 24.96
C ARG A 170 -4.59 4.42 23.73
N LEU A 171 -3.67 4.05 22.83
CA LEU A 171 -3.49 4.74 21.55
C LEU A 171 -4.74 4.62 20.67
N ILE A 172 -5.30 3.42 20.54
CA ILE A 172 -6.53 3.17 19.75
C ILE A 172 -7.70 3.98 20.29
N GLN A 173 -7.88 4.01 21.61
CA GLN A 173 -8.89 4.81 22.30
C GLN A 173 -8.75 6.30 21.98
N HIS A 174 -7.53 6.83 21.99
CA HIS A 174 -7.26 8.22 21.59
C HIS A 174 -7.62 8.50 20.13
N LEU A 175 -7.29 7.59 19.22
CA LEU A 175 -7.64 7.73 17.80
C LEU A 175 -9.16 7.70 17.59
N ARG A 176 -9.88 6.83 18.32
CA ARG A 176 -11.36 6.80 18.35
C ARG A 176 -11.93 8.15 18.81
N GLU A 177 -11.51 8.63 19.97
CA GLU A 177 -12.02 9.88 20.57
C GLU A 177 -11.90 11.08 19.62
N ASN A 178 -10.80 11.14 18.88
CA ASN A 178 -10.48 12.24 17.98
C ASN A 178 -11.02 12.05 16.56
N SER A 179 -11.78 10.98 16.27
CA SER A 179 -12.31 10.73 14.94
C SER A 179 -13.56 11.56 14.59
N LYS A 180 -14.21 12.15 15.59
CA LYS A 180 -15.52 12.84 15.47
C LYS A 180 -15.43 14.30 15.05
N SER A 181 -14.25 14.91 15.12
CA SER A 181 -14.13 16.34 14.91
C SER A 181 -14.25 16.68 13.42
N GLY A 182 -15.41 17.23 13.04
CA GLY A 182 -15.70 17.73 11.69
C GLY A 182 -14.94 19.01 11.32
N LEU A 183 -13.99 19.44 12.15
CA LEU A 183 -13.06 20.51 11.81
C LEU A 183 -11.97 19.96 10.87
N PRO A 184 -11.60 20.70 9.80
CA PRO A 184 -10.43 20.39 9.01
C PRO A 184 -9.20 20.19 9.91
N ASP A 185 -8.33 19.25 9.54
CA ASP A 185 -7.04 18.99 10.21
C ASP A 185 -7.12 18.51 11.67
N SER A 186 -8.31 18.17 12.18
CA SER A 186 -8.48 17.63 13.54
C SER A 186 -7.65 16.35 13.79
N HIS A 187 -7.51 15.51 12.76
CA HIS A 187 -6.66 14.33 12.78
C HIS A 187 -5.16 14.67 12.95
N ILE A 188 -4.71 15.83 12.45
CA ILE A 188 -3.32 16.29 12.64
C ILE A 188 -3.08 16.64 14.10
N VAL A 189 -4.00 17.38 14.72
CA VAL A 189 -3.92 17.74 16.16
C VAL A 189 -3.94 16.48 17.02
N ALA A 190 -4.82 15.51 16.71
CA ALA A 190 -4.87 14.24 17.43
C ALA A 190 -3.52 13.50 17.43
N ILE A 191 -2.80 13.54 16.31
CA ILE A 191 -1.48 12.90 16.20
C ILE A 191 -0.39 13.71 16.92
N GLN A 192 -0.49 15.04 16.92
CA GLN A 192 0.39 15.92 17.69
C GLN A 192 0.20 15.71 19.21
N ASP A 193 -1.04 15.59 19.67
CA ASP A 193 -1.33 15.27 21.08
C ASP A 193 -0.78 13.90 21.47
N ALA A 194 -0.70 12.94 20.53
CA ALA A 194 -0.11 11.62 20.78
C ALA A 194 1.43 11.59 20.61
N ASP A 195 2.10 12.71 20.33
CA ASP A 195 3.50 12.75 19.90
C ASP A 195 4.46 12.07 20.90
N ALA A 196 4.35 12.42 22.18
CA ALA A 196 5.19 11.85 23.24
C ALA A 196 4.92 10.34 23.43
N PHE A 197 3.67 9.92 23.28
CA PHE A 197 3.25 8.52 23.42
C PHE A 197 3.74 7.66 22.25
N LEU A 198 3.59 8.16 21.01
CA LEU A 198 4.13 7.53 19.81
C LEU A 198 5.66 7.46 19.87
N THR A 199 6.32 8.51 20.39
CA THR A 199 7.78 8.50 20.60
C THR A 199 8.20 7.40 21.56
N MET A 200 7.46 7.17 22.66
CA MET A 200 7.71 6.01 23.52
C MET A 200 7.59 4.68 22.76
N LEU A 201 6.57 4.51 21.92
CA LEU A 201 6.41 3.29 21.11
C LEU A 201 7.56 3.11 20.10
N HIS A 202 8.02 4.19 19.48
CA HIS A 202 9.21 4.16 18.62
C HIS A 202 10.46 3.74 19.39
N ASP A 203 10.71 4.34 20.57
CA ASP A 203 11.84 4.00 21.43
C ASP A 203 11.85 2.51 21.79
N LEU A 204 10.67 1.95 22.07
CA LEU A 204 10.49 0.52 22.35
C LEU A 204 10.81 -0.32 21.11
N SER A 205 10.24 0.01 19.95
CA SER A 205 10.52 -0.72 18.69
C SER A 205 12.02 -0.73 18.32
N ALA A 206 12.75 0.32 18.70
CA ALA A 206 14.17 0.49 18.47
C ALA A 206 15.07 -0.31 19.45
N MET A 207 14.50 -0.99 20.46
CA MET A 207 15.27 -1.81 21.41
C MET A 207 15.72 -3.17 20.83
N GLY A 208 15.26 -3.53 19.63
CA GLY A 208 15.65 -4.75 18.94
C GLY A 208 14.54 -5.80 18.86
N ALA A 209 14.88 -6.97 18.32
CA ALA A 209 13.93 -8.03 17.98
C ALA A 209 13.06 -8.49 19.16
N ALA A 210 13.62 -8.59 20.37
CA ALA A 210 12.88 -9.02 21.56
C ALA A 210 11.70 -8.08 21.91
N MET A 211 11.92 -6.76 21.85
CA MET A 211 10.87 -5.78 22.14
C MET A 211 9.85 -5.70 21.00
N ARG A 212 10.32 -5.73 19.73
CA ARG A 212 9.43 -5.79 18.57
C ARG A 212 8.48 -6.98 18.67
N ARG A 213 8.98 -8.17 19.02
CA ARG A 213 8.15 -9.37 19.21
C ARG A 213 7.02 -9.17 20.22
N VAL A 214 7.28 -8.47 21.33
CA VAL A 214 6.23 -8.17 22.32
C VAL A 214 5.17 -7.23 21.74
N MET A 215 5.60 -6.19 21.01
CA MET A 215 4.70 -5.25 20.35
C MET A 215 3.86 -5.93 19.26
N THR A 216 4.49 -6.76 18.43
CA THR A 216 3.82 -7.46 17.32
C THR A 216 2.82 -8.48 17.84
N LEU A 217 3.18 -9.27 18.85
CA LEU A 217 2.24 -10.19 19.49
C LEU A 217 1.03 -9.48 20.10
N ALA A 218 1.23 -8.31 20.71
CA ALA A 218 0.10 -7.53 21.22
C ALA A 218 -0.78 -6.97 20.09
N LEU A 219 -0.18 -6.54 18.97
CA LEU A 219 -0.90 -6.01 17.81
C LEU A 219 -1.69 -7.08 17.05
N THR A 220 -1.17 -8.29 16.92
CA THR A 220 -1.73 -9.35 16.06
C THR A 220 -2.58 -10.38 16.78
N ASN A 221 -2.72 -10.31 18.11
CA ASN A 221 -3.46 -11.31 18.89
C ASN A 221 -4.98 -11.03 18.92
N PRO A 222 -5.82 -11.90 18.31
CA PRO A 222 -7.26 -11.66 18.27
C PRO A 222 -7.98 -11.84 19.60
N GLN A 223 -7.48 -12.73 20.46
CA GLN A 223 -8.08 -12.94 21.79
C GLN A 223 -7.87 -11.72 22.68
N ILE A 224 -6.68 -11.13 22.66
CA ILE A 224 -6.35 -9.91 23.42
C ILE A 224 -7.21 -8.75 22.93
N TYR A 225 -7.30 -8.53 21.62
CA TYR A 225 -8.14 -7.49 21.04
C TYR A 225 -9.59 -7.65 21.51
N LYS A 226 -10.18 -8.83 21.30
CA LYS A 226 -11.55 -9.12 21.73
C LYS A 226 -11.77 -8.88 23.23
N GLN A 227 -10.86 -9.36 24.09
CA GLN A 227 -10.99 -9.19 25.55
C GLN A 227 -10.95 -7.73 25.98
N LEU A 228 -10.12 -6.90 25.33
CA LEU A 228 -9.89 -5.52 25.73
C LEU A 228 -10.86 -4.52 25.09
N THR A 229 -11.46 -4.85 23.95
CA THR A 229 -12.41 -3.98 23.25
C THR A 229 -13.87 -4.35 23.47
N ASP A 230 -14.18 -5.50 24.06
CA ASP A 230 -15.57 -5.93 24.33
C ASP A 230 -16.22 -5.03 25.40
N PRO A 231 -17.28 -4.27 25.07
CA PRO A 231 -17.96 -3.40 26.04
C PRO A 231 -18.62 -4.15 27.21
N SER A 232 -18.87 -5.46 27.06
CA SER A 232 -19.45 -6.31 28.11
C SER A 232 -18.44 -6.77 29.17
N SER A 233 -17.15 -6.53 28.94
CA SER A 233 -16.08 -6.88 29.89
C SER A 233 -16.03 -5.98 31.13
N ALA A 234 -16.57 -4.76 31.04
CA ALA A 234 -16.56 -3.79 32.13
C ALA A 234 -17.74 -3.99 33.10
N PRO A 235 -17.57 -3.78 34.43
CA PRO A 235 -18.67 -3.88 35.39
C PRO A 235 -19.83 -2.94 35.02
N GLU A 236 -21.04 -3.52 34.90
CA GLU A 236 -22.24 -2.77 34.54
C GLU A 236 -22.49 -1.59 35.49
N GLY A 237 -22.79 -0.42 34.92
CA GLY A 237 -23.07 0.80 35.67
C GLY A 237 -21.83 1.61 36.10
N SER A 238 -20.61 1.17 35.78
CA SER A 238 -19.39 1.97 36.00
C SER A 238 -19.23 3.09 34.96
N GLU A 239 -18.51 4.15 35.33
CA GLU A 239 -18.11 5.22 34.41
C GLU A 239 -17.29 4.67 33.23
N PHE A 240 -16.39 3.72 33.52
CA PHE A 240 -15.59 3.03 32.51
C PHE A 240 -16.44 2.21 31.52
N ALA A 241 -17.47 1.50 31.99
CA ALA A 241 -18.40 0.80 31.09
C ALA A 241 -19.17 1.76 30.17
N SER A 242 -19.47 2.97 30.65
CA SER A 242 -20.14 4.01 29.86
C SER A 242 -19.20 4.57 28.79
N TYR A 243 -17.94 4.82 29.16
CA TYR A 243 -16.88 5.20 28.24
C TYR A 243 -16.67 4.14 27.14
N MET A 244 -16.56 2.85 27.49
CA MET A 244 -16.34 1.77 26.52
C MET A 244 -17.46 1.68 25.48
N LYS A 245 -18.72 1.87 25.90
CA LYS A 245 -19.86 1.92 24.98
C LYS A 245 -19.78 3.11 24.01
N GLU A 246 -19.43 4.29 24.52
CA GLU A 246 -19.30 5.49 23.68
C GLU A 246 -18.09 5.39 22.73
N SER A 247 -16.96 4.84 23.20
CA SER A 247 -15.78 4.57 22.38
C SER A 247 -16.10 3.58 21.25
N GLN A 248 -16.83 2.50 21.55
CA GLN A 248 -17.29 1.53 20.56
C GLN A 248 -18.24 2.14 19.53
N LYS A 249 -19.21 2.96 19.97
CA LYS A 249 -20.11 3.70 19.09
C LYS A 249 -19.33 4.64 18.15
N THR A 250 -18.32 5.33 18.69
CA THR A 250 -17.46 6.23 17.91
C THR A 250 -16.70 5.48 16.83
N TYR A 251 -16.15 4.31 17.17
CA TYR A 251 -15.49 3.42 16.23
C TYR A 251 -16.45 2.94 15.12
N GLU A 252 -17.67 2.53 15.45
CA GLU A 252 -18.68 2.11 14.46
C GLU A 252 -19.11 3.25 13.52
N GLU A 253 -19.25 4.47 14.05
CA GLU A 253 -19.49 5.67 13.24
C GLU A 253 -18.31 5.96 12.30
N ALA A 254 -17.08 5.81 12.79
CA ALA A 254 -15.87 5.99 12.00
C ALA A 254 -15.81 4.99 10.84
N ILE A 255 -16.08 3.70 11.08
CA ILE A 255 -16.10 2.69 10.00
C ILE A 255 -17.12 3.05 8.92
N LYS A 256 -18.33 3.47 9.33
CA LYS A 256 -19.39 3.88 8.41
C LYS A 256 -19.02 5.12 7.57
N SER A 257 -18.06 5.93 8.03
CA SER A 257 -17.60 7.11 7.27
C SER A 257 -16.63 6.79 6.12
N LEU A 258 -16.07 5.57 6.08
CA LEU A 258 -15.24 5.06 4.97
C LEU A 258 -15.78 3.72 4.43
N PRO A 259 -16.98 3.71 3.81
CA PRO A 259 -17.52 2.50 3.20
C PRO A 259 -16.81 2.20 1.88
N ASN A 260 -16.72 0.92 1.51
CA ASN A 260 -16.45 0.54 0.13
C ASN A 260 -17.74 0.62 -0.70
N PRO A 261 -17.65 0.83 -2.02
CA PRO A 261 -18.78 0.54 -2.91
C PRO A 261 -19.19 -0.93 -2.83
N GLU A 262 -20.48 -1.22 -3.01
CA GLU A 262 -20.94 -2.62 -3.07
C GLU A 262 -20.29 -3.31 -4.28
N PRO A 263 -19.56 -4.43 -4.08
CA PRO A 263 -18.94 -5.14 -5.18
C PRO A 263 -20.00 -5.81 -6.06
N THR A 264 -19.68 -6.01 -7.34
CA THR A 264 -20.55 -6.78 -8.24
C THR A 264 -20.72 -8.21 -7.72
N PRO A 265 -21.83 -8.90 -8.06
CA PRO A 265 -22.11 -10.25 -7.56
C PRO A 265 -20.95 -11.23 -7.64
N GLU A 266 -20.11 -11.14 -8.69
CA GLU A 266 -18.95 -12.02 -8.88
C GLU A 266 -17.85 -11.82 -7.83
N TYR A 267 -17.77 -10.62 -7.23
CA TYR A 267 -16.71 -10.24 -6.30
C TYR A 267 -17.21 -10.02 -4.86
N LYS A 268 -18.45 -10.43 -4.57
CA LYS A 268 -19.09 -10.31 -3.25
C LYS A 268 -18.43 -11.12 -2.14
N ASP A 269 -17.59 -12.08 -2.46
CA ASP A 269 -16.87 -12.86 -1.43
C ASP A 269 -15.48 -12.30 -1.11
N ILE A 270 -15.03 -11.25 -1.83
CA ILE A 270 -13.73 -10.63 -1.58
C ILE A 270 -13.82 -9.74 -0.34
N ALA A 271 -13.15 -10.15 0.74
CA ALA A 271 -13.15 -9.45 2.04
C ALA A 271 -12.74 -7.97 1.94
N ALA A 272 -11.72 -7.67 1.15
CA ALA A 272 -11.21 -6.30 0.96
C ALA A 272 -12.19 -5.35 0.24
N LEU A 273 -13.20 -5.90 -0.45
CA LEU A 273 -14.22 -5.13 -1.17
C LEU A 273 -15.54 -5.04 -0.41
N GLN A 274 -15.67 -5.68 0.76
CA GLN A 274 -16.88 -5.61 1.56
C GLN A 274 -17.18 -4.19 2.02
N GLU A 275 -18.46 -3.83 2.00
CA GLU A 275 -18.96 -2.56 2.52
C GLU A 275 -18.58 -2.40 4.00
N HIS A 276 -18.86 -3.44 4.79
CA HIS A 276 -18.65 -3.45 6.23
C HIS A 276 -17.30 -4.05 6.59
N LEU A 277 -16.51 -3.29 7.35
CA LEU A 277 -15.20 -3.70 7.84
C LEU A 277 -15.33 -4.23 9.27
N VAL A 278 -14.76 -5.41 9.53
CA VAL A 278 -14.72 -6.00 10.87
C VAL A 278 -13.26 -6.26 11.23
N HIS A 279 -12.76 -5.52 12.21
CA HIS A 279 -11.43 -5.74 12.76
C HIS A 279 -11.45 -6.82 13.84
N THR A 280 -10.44 -7.67 13.82
CA THR A 280 -10.22 -8.78 14.74
C THR A 280 -8.94 -8.60 15.57
N THR A 281 -8.08 -7.65 15.19
CA THR A 281 -6.82 -7.37 15.88
C THR A 281 -6.58 -5.86 16.01
N PHE A 282 -5.74 -5.45 16.96
CA PHE A 282 -5.32 -4.05 17.06
C PHE A 282 -4.57 -3.56 15.82
N LEU A 283 -3.85 -4.45 15.14
CA LEU A 283 -3.16 -4.11 13.90
C LEU A 283 -4.13 -3.67 12.80
N GLU A 284 -5.19 -4.45 12.58
CA GLU A 284 -6.19 -4.13 11.57
C GLU A 284 -6.88 -2.79 11.86
N GLU A 285 -7.25 -2.54 13.12
CA GLU A 285 -7.83 -1.27 13.53
C GLU A 285 -6.82 -0.11 13.43
N LEU A 286 -5.55 -0.33 13.78
CA LEU A 286 -4.52 0.71 13.66
C LEU A 286 -4.26 1.09 12.19
N VAL A 287 -4.32 0.12 11.26
CA VAL A 287 -4.27 0.37 9.82
C VAL A 287 -5.49 1.18 9.36
N PHE A 288 -6.68 0.87 9.87
CA PHE A 288 -7.87 1.68 9.61
C PHE A 288 -7.68 3.15 10.01
N TRP A 289 -7.19 3.40 11.22
CA TRP A 289 -6.90 4.76 11.68
C TRP A 289 -5.80 5.43 10.87
N THR A 290 -4.81 4.67 10.42
CA THR A 290 -3.76 5.16 9.50
C THR A 290 -4.37 5.65 8.19
N VAL A 291 -5.33 4.91 7.61
CA VAL A 291 -6.03 5.32 6.39
C VAL A 291 -6.94 6.52 6.64
N LYS A 292 -7.77 6.45 7.69
CA LYS A 292 -8.74 7.51 8.04
C LYS A 292 -8.07 8.84 8.40
N PHE A 293 -6.86 8.81 8.96
CA PHE A 293 -6.09 10.01 9.32
C PHE A 293 -5.02 10.36 8.27
N GLU A 294 -5.18 9.90 7.03
CA GLU A 294 -4.34 10.29 5.89
C GLU A 294 -2.84 9.99 6.09
N PHE A 295 -2.56 8.77 6.57
CA PHE A 295 -1.24 8.19 6.77
C PHE A 295 -0.31 9.05 7.66
N PRO A 296 -0.64 9.25 8.95
CA PRO A 296 0.20 10.07 9.82
C PRO A 296 1.62 9.51 9.94
N GLN A 297 2.63 10.34 9.67
CA GLN A 297 4.02 9.88 9.52
C GLN A 297 4.53 9.07 10.72
N LYS A 298 4.21 9.47 11.97
CA LYS A 298 4.65 8.74 13.17
C LYS A 298 3.99 7.36 13.28
N VAL A 299 2.70 7.25 12.97
CA VAL A 299 1.99 5.96 12.96
C VAL A 299 2.53 5.07 11.85
N VAL A 300 2.74 5.61 10.65
CA VAL A 300 3.38 4.91 9.53
C VAL A 300 4.77 4.40 9.92
N CYS A 301 5.62 5.25 10.49
CA CYS A 301 6.96 4.83 10.92
C CYS A 301 6.90 3.74 12.01
N LEU A 302 5.90 3.77 12.89
CA LEU A 302 5.73 2.77 13.94
C LEU A 302 5.39 1.41 13.32
N LEU A 303 4.41 1.39 12.40
CA LEU A 303 4.04 0.18 11.66
C LEU A 303 5.24 -0.39 10.90
N LEU A 304 5.98 0.46 10.18
CA LEU A 304 7.13 0.02 9.37
C LEU A 304 8.32 -0.45 10.23
N ASN A 305 8.56 0.13 11.40
CA ASN A 305 9.65 -0.29 12.32
C ASN A 305 9.52 -1.75 12.80
N MET A 306 8.32 -2.34 12.70
CA MET A 306 8.05 -3.71 13.14
C MET A 306 8.19 -4.75 12.01
N LEU A 307 8.40 -4.33 10.76
CA LEU A 307 8.58 -5.21 9.59
C LEU A 307 9.69 -6.27 9.69
N PRO A 308 10.76 -6.12 10.51
CA PRO A 308 11.71 -7.20 10.73
C PRO A 308 11.10 -8.47 11.33
N ASP A 309 9.92 -8.40 11.95
CA ASP A 309 9.16 -9.57 12.39
C ASP A 309 8.32 -10.11 11.20
N PRO A 310 8.58 -11.34 10.73
CA PRO A 310 7.96 -11.88 9.52
C PRO A 310 6.46 -12.16 9.67
N ASP A 311 6.03 -12.64 10.84
CA ASP A 311 4.62 -12.93 11.10
C ASP A 311 3.82 -11.62 11.13
N TYR A 312 4.42 -10.58 11.72
CA TYR A 312 3.87 -9.23 11.69
C TYR A 312 3.83 -8.65 10.27
N LYS A 313 4.92 -8.78 9.49
CA LYS A 313 4.98 -8.28 8.10
C LYS A 313 3.85 -8.86 7.26
N GLU A 314 3.58 -10.16 7.40
CA GLU A 314 2.43 -10.79 6.74
C GLU A 314 1.09 -10.22 7.25
N ALA A 315 0.89 -10.11 8.56
CA ALA A 315 -0.34 -9.56 9.13
C ALA A 315 -0.59 -8.10 8.72
N LEU A 316 0.45 -7.27 8.67
CA LEU A 316 0.36 -5.87 8.23
C LEU A 316 0.02 -5.79 6.74
N THR A 317 0.63 -6.63 5.90
CA THR A 317 0.28 -6.69 4.48
C THR A 317 -1.18 -7.12 4.29
N GLN A 318 -1.65 -8.14 5.02
CA GLN A 318 -3.06 -8.55 4.95
C GLN A 318 -3.99 -7.40 5.36
N ALA A 319 -3.72 -6.75 6.49
CA ALA A 319 -4.49 -5.60 6.96
C ALA A 319 -4.49 -4.47 5.92
N PHE A 320 -3.34 -4.16 5.29
CA PHE A 320 -3.25 -3.16 4.24
C PHE A 320 -4.12 -3.50 3.01
N VAL A 321 -4.10 -4.76 2.57
CA VAL A 321 -4.94 -5.24 1.45
C VAL A 321 -6.43 -5.09 1.76
N LEU A 322 -6.87 -5.39 2.99
CA LEU A 322 -8.27 -5.22 3.41
C LEU A 322 -8.76 -3.76 3.34
N HIS A 323 -7.84 -2.79 3.40
CA HIS A 323 -8.14 -1.37 3.32
C HIS A 323 -7.87 -0.76 1.94
N TYR A 324 -7.33 -1.52 0.99
CA TYR A 324 -6.82 -0.99 -0.28
C TYR A 324 -7.88 -0.23 -1.09
N SER A 325 -9.10 -0.76 -1.18
CA SER A 325 -10.23 -0.07 -1.83
C SER A 325 -10.64 1.22 -1.11
N ARG A 326 -10.46 1.31 0.22
CA ARG A 326 -10.73 2.55 0.97
C ARG A 326 -9.63 3.59 0.77
N ILE A 327 -8.39 3.15 0.59
CA ILE A 327 -7.25 4.02 0.25
C ILE A 327 -7.50 4.71 -1.09
N SER A 328 -8.02 4.00 -2.10
CA SER A 328 -8.34 4.60 -3.40
C SER A 328 -9.38 5.74 -3.27
N MET A 329 -10.42 5.53 -2.46
CA MET A 329 -11.45 6.53 -2.21
C MET A 329 -10.94 7.74 -1.40
N MET A 330 -9.94 7.54 -0.53
CA MET A 330 -9.28 8.63 0.18
C MET A 330 -8.39 9.46 -0.74
N LEU A 331 -7.62 8.82 -1.61
CA LEU A 331 -6.79 9.52 -2.60
C LEU A 331 -7.62 10.40 -3.54
N GLU A 332 -8.80 9.94 -3.94
CA GLU A 332 -9.75 10.71 -4.77
C GLU A 332 -10.24 11.99 -4.07
N LYS A 333 -10.44 11.95 -2.75
CA LYS A 333 -11.05 13.05 -1.96
C LYS A 333 -10.05 13.97 -1.27
N SER A 334 -8.77 13.65 -1.34
CA SER A 334 -7.73 14.37 -0.61
C SER A 334 -7.57 15.81 -1.09
N GLN A 335 -7.33 16.71 -0.14
CA GLN A 335 -6.98 18.10 -0.42
C GLN A 335 -5.48 18.28 -0.73
N ASP A 336 -4.65 17.27 -0.38
CA ASP A 336 -3.22 17.22 -0.68
C ASP A 336 -2.84 15.83 -1.25
N PRO A 337 -3.25 15.55 -2.52
CA PRO A 337 -3.03 14.25 -3.12
C PRO A 337 -1.55 13.87 -3.26
N GLU A 338 -0.66 14.84 -3.48
CA GLU A 338 0.78 14.58 -3.64
C GLU A 338 1.38 14.00 -2.37
N THR A 339 1.15 14.66 -1.22
CA THR A 339 1.67 14.18 0.07
C THR A 339 1.06 12.84 0.45
N LEU A 340 -0.26 12.68 0.29
CA LEU A 340 -0.94 11.42 0.61
C LEU A 340 -0.45 10.28 -0.29
N SER A 341 -0.31 10.52 -1.59
CA SER A 341 0.20 9.53 -2.56
C SER A 341 1.58 9.03 -2.18
N ASN A 342 2.49 9.95 -1.84
CA ASN A 342 3.84 9.61 -1.40
C ASN A 342 3.85 8.74 -0.13
N ARG A 343 2.98 9.03 0.84
CA ARG A 343 2.87 8.26 2.09
C ARG A 343 2.29 6.87 1.86
N VAL A 344 1.27 6.75 0.99
CA VAL A 344 0.69 5.45 0.60
C VAL A 344 1.76 4.58 -0.06
N VAL A 345 2.44 5.12 -1.07
CA VAL A 345 3.50 4.39 -1.80
C VAL A 345 4.65 4.01 -0.87
N HIS A 346 5.01 4.88 0.08
CA HIS A 346 6.05 4.56 1.06
C HIS A 346 5.69 3.32 1.88
N VAL A 347 4.43 3.13 2.28
CA VAL A 347 4.00 1.91 2.97
C VAL A 347 3.98 0.73 2.02
N SER A 348 3.26 0.84 0.90
CA SER A 348 2.99 -0.28 0.00
C SER A 348 4.25 -0.90 -0.63
N VAL A 349 5.27 -0.11 -0.96
CA VAL A 349 6.53 -0.65 -1.49
C VAL A 349 7.24 -1.55 -0.49
N GLN A 350 7.11 -1.30 0.83
CA GLN A 350 7.69 -2.16 1.86
C GLN A 350 6.93 -3.49 2.01
N LEU A 351 5.64 -3.50 1.66
CA LEU A 351 4.75 -4.63 1.79
C LEU A 351 4.74 -5.53 0.55
N PHE A 352 4.80 -4.94 -0.65
CA PHE A 352 4.62 -5.64 -1.93
C PHE A 352 5.92 -5.96 -2.69
N SER A 353 7.08 -5.50 -2.21
CA SER A 353 8.37 -5.81 -2.86
C SER A 353 8.83 -7.26 -2.67
N ASN A 354 8.27 -8.00 -1.71
CA ASN A 354 8.60 -9.40 -1.49
C ASN A 354 7.73 -10.31 -2.38
N GLU A 355 8.34 -11.03 -3.33
CA GLU A 355 7.66 -11.93 -4.27
C GLU A 355 6.75 -12.94 -3.56
N SER A 356 7.27 -13.66 -2.56
CA SER A 356 6.51 -14.70 -1.86
C SER A 356 5.29 -14.14 -1.13
N LEU A 357 5.39 -12.93 -0.59
CA LEU A 357 4.31 -12.28 0.13
C LEU A 357 3.28 -11.71 -0.86
N ALA A 358 3.72 -11.02 -1.92
CA ALA A 358 2.85 -10.53 -2.98
C ALA A 358 2.04 -11.66 -3.64
N LEU A 359 2.69 -12.80 -3.93
CA LEU A 359 2.02 -13.99 -4.45
C LEU A 359 0.94 -14.51 -3.49
N ARG A 360 1.27 -14.65 -2.19
CA ARG A 360 0.30 -15.08 -1.18
C ARG A 360 -0.89 -14.11 -1.06
N MET A 361 -0.66 -12.80 -1.18
CA MET A 361 -1.76 -11.82 -1.17
C MET A 361 -2.61 -11.91 -2.43
N ALA A 362 -2.01 -12.14 -3.60
CA ALA A 362 -2.73 -12.38 -4.84
C ALA A 362 -3.63 -13.63 -4.74
N GLU A 363 -3.12 -14.73 -4.16
CA GLU A 363 -3.84 -16.00 -4.06
C GLU A 363 -4.88 -16.03 -2.94
N LYS A 364 -4.57 -15.48 -1.75
CA LYS A 364 -5.45 -15.60 -0.58
C LYS A 364 -6.44 -14.44 -0.41
N LEU A 365 -6.07 -13.25 -0.84
CA LEU A 365 -6.87 -12.02 -0.66
C LEU A 365 -7.29 -11.39 -1.99
N ASN A 366 -7.05 -12.07 -3.12
CA ASN A 366 -7.39 -11.59 -4.46
C ASN A 366 -6.78 -10.21 -4.76
N LEU A 367 -5.53 -9.97 -4.33
CA LEU A 367 -4.88 -8.65 -4.42
C LEU A 367 -4.98 -8.01 -5.81
N LEU A 368 -4.76 -8.79 -6.88
CA LEU A 368 -4.85 -8.29 -8.26
C LEU A 368 -6.26 -7.79 -8.60
N HIS A 369 -7.30 -8.52 -8.19
CA HIS A 369 -8.70 -8.09 -8.38
C HIS A 369 -8.98 -6.82 -7.59
N VAL A 370 -8.55 -6.77 -6.33
CA VAL A 370 -8.74 -5.60 -5.46
C VAL A 370 -8.10 -4.35 -6.08
N MET A 371 -6.87 -4.47 -6.60
CA MET A 371 -6.15 -3.37 -7.26
C MET A 371 -6.88 -2.88 -8.52
N VAL A 372 -7.24 -3.80 -9.43
CA VAL A 372 -7.89 -3.45 -10.70
C VAL A 372 -9.30 -2.89 -10.47
N ILE A 373 -10.07 -3.45 -9.55
CA ILE A 373 -11.41 -2.96 -9.21
C ILE A 373 -11.33 -1.56 -8.58
N SER A 374 -10.34 -1.32 -7.72
CA SER A 374 -10.14 -0.01 -7.09
C SER A 374 -9.74 1.07 -8.10
N LEU A 375 -8.90 0.73 -9.08
CA LEU A 375 -8.55 1.61 -10.21
C LEU A 375 -9.78 1.91 -11.08
N ASN A 376 -10.53 0.87 -11.47
CA ASN A 376 -11.76 1.03 -12.25
C ASN A 376 -12.78 1.91 -11.54
N TYR A 377 -12.98 1.70 -10.24
CA TYR A 377 -13.91 2.50 -9.45
C TYR A 377 -13.53 3.99 -9.47
N MET A 378 -12.25 4.30 -9.21
CA MET A 378 -11.75 5.68 -9.24
C MET A 378 -11.99 6.35 -10.60
N MET A 379 -11.71 5.64 -11.71
CA MET A 379 -11.91 6.18 -13.06
C MET A 379 -13.38 6.31 -13.46
N SER A 380 -14.24 5.38 -12.99
CA SER A 380 -15.68 5.39 -13.32
C SER A 380 -16.40 6.66 -12.85
N LYS A 381 -15.88 7.36 -11.84
CA LYS A 381 -16.46 8.60 -11.28
C LYS A 381 -16.24 9.83 -12.14
N ILE A 382 -15.28 9.76 -13.08
CA ILE A 382 -14.84 10.90 -13.88
C ILE A 382 -15.08 10.71 -15.37
N LEU A 383 -15.98 9.80 -15.74
CA LEU A 383 -16.27 9.52 -17.15
C LEU A 383 -17.06 10.63 -17.82
N ILE A 384 -16.69 10.94 -19.06
CA ILE A 384 -17.40 11.83 -19.97
C ILE A 384 -17.67 11.10 -21.30
N PRO A 385 -18.77 11.43 -22.01
CA PRO A 385 -19.03 10.87 -23.33
C PRO A 385 -17.86 11.14 -24.28
N ASN A 386 -17.46 10.12 -25.03
CA ASN A 386 -16.46 10.28 -26.06
C ASN A 386 -17.05 11.00 -27.28
N VAL A 387 -16.32 11.99 -27.79
CA VAL A 387 -16.78 12.81 -28.92
C VAL A 387 -16.10 12.44 -30.24
N LEU A 388 -15.32 11.35 -30.28
CA LEU A 388 -14.64 10.91 -31.49
C LEU A 388 -15.67 10.36 -32.49
N HIS A 389 -15.40 10.51 -33.78
CA HIS A 389 -16.23 9.99 -34.88
C HIS A 389 -17.60 10.66 -35.02
N GLU A 390 -18.69 9.90 -34.91
CA GLU A 390 -20.08 10.35 -35.00
C GLU A 390 -20.66 10.42 -33.58
N PRO A 391 -20.64 11.57 -32.89
CA PRO A 391 -21.04 11.67 -31.49
C PRO A 391 -22.45 11.14 -31.22
N ASP A 392 -23.37 11.31 -32.18
CA ASP A 392 -24.77 10.87 -32.06
C ASP A 392 -24.93 9.34 -32.06
N LYS A 393 -23.93 8.60 -32.53
CA LYS A 393 -23.91 7.13 -32.55
C LYS A 393 -22.81 6.54 -31.66
N ASN A 394 -22.01 7.39 -31.03
CA ASN A 394 -20.94 7.01 -30.14
C ASN A 394 -21.49 6.86 -28.71
N PHE A 395 -21.37 5.66 -28.14
CA PHE A 395 -21.75 5.39 -26.76
C PHE A 395 -20.55 5.07 -25.86
N HIS A 396 -19.32 5.27 -26.36
CA HIS A 396 -18.10 5.10 -25.60
C HIS A 396 -17.93 6.25 -24.58
N TYR A 397 -17.33 5.92 -23.43
CA TYR A 397 -17.01 6.89 -22.39
C TYR A 397 -15.52 6.84 -22.08
N VAL A 398 -14.95 8.02 -21.79
CA VAL A 398 -13.53 8.17 -21.49
C VAL A 398 -13.34 8.99 -20.22
N VAL A 399 -12.16 8.86 -19.60
CA VAL A 399 -11.80 9.66 -18.43
C VAL A 399 -11.68 11.15 -18.77
N ASP A 400 -12.25 12.00 -17.92
CA ASP A 400 -12.12 13.45 -17.98
C ASP A 400 -10.75 13.89 -17.44
N CYS A 401 -9.83 14.15 -18.36
CA CYS A 401 -8.48 14.65 -18.06
C CYS A 401 -8.47 16.03 -17.37
N GLY A 402 -9.63 16.70 -17.30
CA GLY A 402 -9.82 17.96 -16.58
C GLY A 402 -9.99 17.81 -15.07
N ARG A 403 -10.28 16.60 -14.57
CA ARG A 403 -10.55 16.32 -13.15
C ARG A 403 -9.29 16.20 -12.31
N GLN A 404 -9.42 16.51 -11.02
CA GLN A 404 -8.33 16.46 -10.03
C GLN A 404 -7.63 15.09 -10.02
N VAL A 405 -8.41 14.00 -10.08
CA VAL A 405 -7.90 12.63 -10.14
C VAL A 405 -6.85 12.45 -11.25
N MET A 406 -7.08 13.06 -12.41
CA MET A 406 -6.19 12.98 -13.57
C MET A 406 -5.03 13.99 -13.48
N LYS A 407 -5.33 15.25 -13.10
CA LYS A 407 -4.34 16.34 -13.05
C LYS A 407 -3.31 16.18 -11.95
N GLU A 408 -3.73 15.72 -10.78
CA GLU A 408 -2.91 15.56 -9.58
C GLU A 408 -2.44 14.10 -9.39
N HIS A 409 -2.61 13.25 -10.42
CA HIS A 409 -2.17 11.86 -10.43
C HIS A 409 -2.65 11.03 -9.22
N CYS A 410 -3.88 11.24 -8.73
CA CYS A 410 -4.41 10.53 -7.55
C CYS A 410 -4.43 8.98 -7.73
N TYR A 411 -4.45 8.50 -8.97
CA TYR A 411 -4.40 7.07 -9.33
C TYR A 411 -3.00 6.47 -9.26
N TRP A 412 -1.96 7.29 -9.29
CA TRP A 412 -0.56 6.86 -9.40
C TRP A 412 -0.14 5.88 -8.30
N PRO A 413 -0.50 6.05 -7.01
CA PRO A 413 -0.16 5.06 -5.99
C PRO A 413 -0.64 3.65 -6.32
N LEU A 414 -1.87 3.52 -6.83
CA LEU A 414 -2.46 2.22 -7.16
C LEU A 414 -1.77 1.59 -8.37
N VAL A 415 -1.44 2.39 -9.38
CA VAL A 415 -0.72 1.94 -10.57
C VAL A 415 0.71 1.54 -10.23
N SER A 416 1.39 2.32 -9.39
CA SER A 416 2.74 2.04 -8.90
C SER A 416 2.78 0.70 -8.16
N ASP A 417 1.81 0.47 -7.28
CA ASP A 417 1.67 -0.79 -6.53
C ASP A 417 1.38 -1.98 -7.44
N LEU A 418 0.46 -1.81 -8.41
CA LEU A 418 0.18 -2.83 -9.43
C LEU A 418 1.45 -3.18 -10.21
N ASN A 419 2.20 -2.17 -10.65
CA ASN A 419 3.45 -2.37 -11.38
C ASN A 419 4.51 -3.07 -10.51
N ASN A 420 4.58 -2.74 -9.21
CA ASN A 420 5.47 -3.41 -8.27
C ASN A 420 5.14 -4.90 -8.13
N VAL A 421 3.86 -5.26 -7.97
CA VAL A 421 3.47 -6.68 -7.85
C VAL A 421 3.63 -7.43 -9.18
N LEU A 422 3.34 -6.79 -10.32
CA LEU A 422 3.54 -7.37 -11.66
C LEU A 422 5.02 -7.52 -12.03
N SER A 423 5.94 -6.88 -11.31
CA SER A 423 7.38 -7.13 -11.50
C SER A 423 7.79 -8.54 -11.06
N HIS A 424 6.99 -9.20 -10.22
CA HIS A 424 7.21 -10.58 -9.77
C HIS A 424 6.61 -11.57 -10.77
N ARG A 425 7.42 -12.49 -11.28
CA ARG A 425 7.00 -13.43 -12.34
C ARG A 425 5.77 -14.26 -11.96
N PRO A 426 5.68 -14.88 -10.76
CA PRO A 426 4.51 -15.69 -10.41
C PRO A 426 3.21 -14.87 -10.40
N VAL A 427 3.27 -13.62 -9.93
CA VAL A 427 2.12 -12.72 -9.87
C VAL A 427 1.68 -12.29 -11.26
N ALA A 428 2.62 -11.89 -12.13
CA ALA A 428 2.32 -11.54 -13.52
C ALA A 428 1.74 -12.71 -14.32
N VAL A 429 2.23 -13.93 -14.08
CA VAL A 429 1.67 -15.15 -14.68
C VAL A 429 0.24 -15.39 -14.18
N ASN A 430 -0.03 -15.21 -12.89
CA ASN A 430 -1.40 -15.32 -12.35
C ASN A 430 -2.33 -14.29 -12.99
N PHE A 431 -1.87 -13.04 -13.17
CA PHE A 431 -2.63 -12.00 -13.86
C PHE A 431 -3.00 -12.39 -15.29
N MET A 432 -2.04 -12.87 -16.10
CA MET A 432 -2.29 -13.25 -17.51
C MET A 432 -3.02 -14.58 -17.70
N ARG A 433 -3.12 -15.40 -16.65
CA ARG A 433 -3.87 -16.68 -16.69
C ARG A 433 -5.34 -16.52 -16.35
N ASP A 434 -5.70 -15.42 -15.72
CA ASP A 434 -7.04 -15.15 -15.24
C ASP A 434 -7.81 -14.31 -16.27
N ASP A 435 -8.76 -14.95 -16.94
CA ASP A 435 -9.53 -14.34 -18.02
C ASP A 435 -10.42 -13.19 -17.49
N ALA A 436 -10.92 -13.27 -16.25
CA ALA A 436 -11.71 -12.21 -15.63
C ALA A 436 -10.86 -10.99 -15.28
N LEU A 437 -9.64 -11.20 -14.77
CA LEU A 437 -8.67 -10.11 -14.57
C LEU A 437 -8.30 -9.42 -15.89
N LEU A 438 -8.06 -10.19 -16.95
CA LEU A 438 -7.77 -9.62 -18.27
C LEU A 438 -8.95 -8.80 -18.79
N GLU A 439 -10.17 -9.31 -18.70
CA GLU A 439 -11.38 -8.58 -19.10
C GLU A 439 -11.54 -7.26 -18.33
N MET A 440 -11.39 -7.28 -17.01
CA MET A 440 -11.44 -6.05 -16.20
C MET A 440 -10.29 -5.09 -16.51
N TRP A 441 -9.10 -5.60 -16.82
CA TRP A 441 -7.95 -4.78 -17.19
C TRP A 441 -8.16 -4.10 -18.54
N PHE A 442 -8.66 -4.82 -19.54
CA PHE A 442 -8.95 -4.22 -20.83
C PHE A 442 -10.16 -3.28 -20.77
N THR A 443 -11.15 -3.54 -19.92
CA THR A 443 -12.21 -2.58 -19.59
C THR A 443 -11.63 -1.29 -19.02
N PHE A 444 -10.67 -1.39 -18.09
CA PHE A 444 -9.96 -0.23 -17.55
C PHE A 444 -9.19 0.53 -18.64
N LEU A 445 -8.43 -0.17 -19.50
CA LEU A 445 -7.69 0.44 -20.60
C LEU A 445 -8.60 1.15 -21.61
N SER A 446 -9.80 0.63 -21.85
CA SER A 446 -10.80 1.26 -22.73
C SER A 446 -11.22 2.64 -22.25
N LEU A 447 -11.15 2.94 -20.95
CA LEU A 447 -11.46 4.27 -20.40
C LEU A 447 -10.45 5.34 -20.86
N PHE A 448 -9.25 4.94 -21.28
CA PHE A 448 -8.20 5.80 -21.84
C PHE A 448 -8.18 5.75 -23.38
N GLN A 449 -8.86 4.78 -24.00
CA GLN A 449 -8.91 4.63 -25.45
C GLN A 449 -9.75 5.75 -26.08
N GLY A 450 -9.07 6.62 -26.84
CA GLY A 450 -9.69 7.78 -27.48
C GLY A 450 -9.96 8.95 -26.53
N MET A 451 -9.34 9.00 -25.35
CA MET A 451 -9.45 10.14 -24.43
C MET A 451 -8.77 11.40 -24.99
N ASN A 452 -9.02 12.56 -24.38
CA ASN A 452 -8.42 13.85 -24.78
C ASN A 452 -8.52 14.10 -26.31
N VAL A 453 -9.75 14.11 -26.83
CA VAL A 453 -10.00 14.36 -28.26
C VAL A 453 -9.57 15.78 -28.62
N ASN A 454 -8.74 15.90 -29.66
CA ASN A 454 -8.22 17.14 -30.19
C ASN A 454 -8.96 17.49 -31.48
N GLN A 455 -9.36 18.76 -31.60
CA GLN A 455 -9.87 19.34 -32.83
C GLN A 455 -8.71 19.96 -33.61
N ARG A 456 -8.56 19.57 -34.87
CA ARG A 456 -7.55 20.14 -35.77
C ARG A 456 -7.97 21.55 -36.18
N GLU A 457 -7.14 22.52 -35.84
CA GLU A 457 -7.27 23.90 -36.30
C GLU A 457 -6.58 24.08 -37.66
N LEU A 458 -7.34 24.54 -38.66
CA LEU A 458 -6.87 24.70 -40.05
C LEU A 458 -6.61 26.16 -40.44
N SER A 459 -7.08 27.12 -39.64
CA SER A 459 -7.13 28.53 -40.03
C SER A 459 -6.26 29.44 -39.17
N GLN A 460 -6.36 29.35 -37.84
CA GLN A 460 -5.61 30.20 -36.91
C GLN A 460 -4.64 29.39 -36.06
N HIS A 461 -3.57 30.03 -35.62
CA HIS A 461 -2.65 29.43 -34.67
C HIS A 461 -3.33 29.30 -33.30
N VAL A 462 -3.17 28.15 -32.65
CA VAL A 462 -3.62 27.92 -31.28
C VAL A 462 -2.63 28.59 -30.33
N GLU A 463 -3.03 29.72 -29.75
CA GLU A 463 -2.16 30.48 -28.83
C GLU A 463 -2.01 29.83 -27.45
N PHE A 464 -3.03 29.10 -26.99
CA PHE A 464 -3.05 28.45 -25.67
C PHE A 464 -3.59 27.02 -25.77
N GLU A 465 -2.77 26.05 -25.40
CA GLU A 465 -3.17 24.65 -25.33
C GLU A 465 -3.85 24.34 -23.98
N PRO A 466 -4.84 23.44 -23.94
CA PRO A 466 -5.42 22.99 -22.68
C PRO A 466 -4.40 22.23 -21.81
N ASN A 467 -4.38 22.53 -20.50
CA ASN A 467 -3.53 21.80 -19.53
C ASN A 467 -3.89 20.31 -19.36
N THR A 468 -4.92 19.81 -20.06
CA THR A 468 -5.36 18.41 -20.00
C THR A 468 -4.43 17.46 -20.75
N TYR A 469 -3.59 17.96 -21.66
CA TYR A 469 -2.65 17.14 -22.43
C TYR A 469 -1.62 16.44 -21.53
N TYR A 470 -1.03 17.18 -20.57
CA TYR A 470 -0.07 16.62 -19.63
C TYR A 470 -0.67 15.47 -18.81
N ALA A 471 -1.89 15.66 -18.30
CA ALA A 471 -2.61 14.63 -17.55
C ALA A 471 -2.90 13.40 -18.42
N ALA A 472 -3.32 13.58 -19.67
CA ALA A 472 -3.64 12.49 -20.58
C ALA A 472 -2.40 11.65 -20.96
N PHE A 473 -1.29 12.29 -21.33
CA PHE A 473 -0.05 11.58 -21.66
C PHE A 473 0.55 10.87 -20.46
N SER A 474 0.55 11.51 -19.29
CA SER A 474 1.05 10.90 -18.08
C SER A 474 0.20 9.70 -17.67
N ALA A 475 -1.13 9.82 -17.75
CA ALA A 475 -2.04 8.73 -17.43
C ALA A 475 -1.88 7.53 -18.36
N GLU A 476 -1.74 7.73 -19.67
CA GLU A 476 -1.48 6.61 -20.58
C GLU A 476 -0.10 5.97 -20.31
N LEU A 477 0.93 6.78 -20.08
CA LEU A 477 2.26 6.27 -19.77
C LEU A 477 2.27 5.45 -18.48
N GLU A 478 1.69 6.01 -17.42
CA GLU A 478 1.67 5.42 -16.08
C GLU A 478 0.70 4.26 -15.99
N ALA A 479 -0.58 4.49 -16.28
CA ALA A 479 -1.65 3.52 -16.05
C ALA A 479 -1.81 2.49 -17.16
N SER A 480 -1.23 2.69 -18.34
CA SER A 480 -1.30 1.72 -19.45
C SER A 480 0.06 1.16 -19.82
N ALA A 481 1.03 2.00 -20.20
CA ALA A 481 2.28 1.53 -20.77
C ALA A 481 3.19 0.82 -19.75
N TYR A 482 3.35 1.35 -18.53
CA TYR A 482 4.19 0.68 -17.52
C TYR A 482 3.69 -0.73 -17.16
N PRO A 483 2.39 -0.96 -16.83
CA PRO A 483 1.88 -2.32 -16.63
C PRO A 483 2.05 -3.23 -17.85
N MET A 484 1.89 -2.68 -19.07
CA MET A 484 2.11 -3.43 -20.32
C MET A 484 3.53 -4.01 -20.37
N TRP A 485 4.53 -3.15 -20.11
CA TRP A 485 5.94 -3.54 -20.12
C TRP A 485 6.27 -4.48 -18.96
N ALA A 486 5.67 -4.30 -17.79
CA ALA A 486 5.84 -5.20 -16.66
C ALA A 486 5.40 -6.63 -17.01
N LEU A 487 4.21 -6.78 -17.60
CA LEU A 487 3.72 -8.07 -18.09
C LEU A 487 4.63 -8.65 -19.18
N LEU A 488 4.97 -7.83 -20.19
CA LEU A 488 5.80 -8.24 -21.33
C LEU A 488 7.19 -8.73 -20.89
N SER A 489 7.75 -8.12 -19.84
CA SER A 489 9.09 -8.44 -19.34
C SER A 489 9.25 -9.90 -18.90
N HIS A 490 8.13 -10.61 -18.67
CA HIS A 490 8.10 -12.02 -18.27
C HIS A 490 7.97 -12.99 -19.46
N LEU A 491 7.65 -12.50 -20.67
CA LEU A 491 7.30 -13.31 -21.84
C LEU A 491 8.50 -13.61 -22.75
N ARG A 492 9.63 -14.04 -22.19
CA ARG A 492 10.94 -14.04 -22.88
C ARG A 492 11.24 -15.25 -23.76
N ASP A 493 10.38 -16.25 -23.77
CA ASP A 493 10.66 -17.51 -24.46
C ASP A 493 9.36 -18.22 -24.94
N PRO A 494 9.47 -19.24 -25.82
CA PRO A 494 8.30 -19.94 -26.36
C PRO A 494 7.41 -20.64 -25.31
N SER A 495 7.89 -20.93 -24.10
CA SER A 495 7.07 -21.59 -23.06
C SER A 495 5.93 -20.71 -22.55
N THR A 496 6.02 -19.39 -22.72
CA THR A 496 5.01 -18.42 -22.24
C THR A 496 4.05 -17.97 -23.34
N VAL A 497 4.09 -18.59 -24.53
CA VAL A 497 3.31 -18.13 -25.70
C VAL A 497 1.80 -18.18 -25.48
N GLU A 498 1.32 -19.12 -24.65
CA GLU A 498 -0.09 -19.22 -24.28
C GLU A 498 -0.58 -17.98 -23.51
N LEU A 499 0.26 -17.40 -22.66
CA LEU A 499 -0.07 -16.17 -21.93
C LEU A 499 -0.20 -14.99 -22.90
N THR A 500 0.72 -14.90 -23.87
CA THR A 500 0.64 -13.89 -24.94
C THR A 500 -0.65 -14.02 -25.73
N HIS A 501 -1.04 -15.24 -26.08
CA HIS A 501 -2.28 -15.49 -26.82
C HIS A 501 -3.53 -15.04 -26.04
N ARG A 502 -3.58 -15.26 -24.72
CA ARG A 502 -4.67 -14.78 -23.85
C ARG A 502 -4.77 -13.26 -23.85
N VAL A 503 -3.64 -12.58 -23.66
CA VAL A 503 -3.60 -11.10 -23.70
C VAL A 503 -4.01 -10.56 -25.07
N LEU A 504 -3.55 -11.19 -26.16
CA LEU A 504 -3.95 -10.83 -27.52
C LEU A 504 -5.45 -11.00 -27.74
N SER A 505 -6.02 -12.11 -27.27
CA SER A 505 -7.46 -12.38 -27.39
C SER A 505 -8.28 -11.32 -26.65
N ALA A 506 -7.90 -10.99 -25.42
CA ALA A 506 -8.56 -9.95 -24.64
C ALA A 506 -8.42 -8.55 -25.28
N ALA A 507 -7.24 -8.22 -25.82
CA ALA A 507 -7.02 -6.97 -26.53
C ALA A 507 -7.89 -6.85 -27.79
N LEU A 508 -8.02 -7.94 -28.56
CA LEU A 508 -8.85 -7.98 -29.76
C LEU A 508 -10.34 -7.84 -29.44
N ASN A 509 -10.82 -8.51 -28.39
CA ASN A 509 -12.21 -8.37 -27.94
C ASN A 509 -12.49 -6.92 -27.52
N ALA A 510 -11.63 -6.32 -26.71
CA ALA A 510 -11.79 -4.94 -26.28
C ALA A 510 -11.72 -3.93 -27.45
N LEU A 511 -10.89 -4.19 -28.47
CA LEU A 511 -10.87 -3.40 -29.69
C LEU A 511 -12.16 -3.54 -30.49
N GLN A 512 -12.73 -4.74 -30.57
CA GLN A 512 -14.02 -4.98 -31.23
C GLN A 512 -15.13 -4.18 -30.55
N ASP A 513 -15.26 -4.35 -29.24
CA ASP A 513 -16.25 -3.62 -28.44
C ASP A 513 -16.07 -2.11 -28.59
N TRP A 514 -14.83 -1.64 -28.61
CA TRP A 514 -14.53 -0.23 -28.80
C TRP A 514 -14.91 0.28 -30.19
N PHE A 515 -14.57 -0.44 -31.27
CA PHE A 515 -14.95 -0.05 -32.64
C PHE A 515 -16.47 -0.02 -32.83
N ASP A 516 -17.18 -0.97 -32.22
CA ASP A 516 -18.64 -0.98 -32.20
C ASP A 516 -19.17 0.22 -31.41
N ALA A 517 -18.54 0.58 -30.29
CA ALA A 517 -18.92 1.72 -29.45
C ALA A 517 -18.76 3.09 -30.11
N ILE A 518 -17.75 3.26 -30.97
CA ILE A 518 -17.54 4.49 -31.75
C ILE A 518 -18.22 4.45 -33.13
N ASN A 519 -18.99 3.38 -33.42
CA ASN A 519 -19.68 3.15 -34.69
C ASN A 519 -18.73 3.18 -35.92
N MET A 520 -17.51 2.65 -35.78
CA MET A 520 -16.56 2.53 -36.89
C MET A 520 -16.60 1.11 -37.46
N THR A 521 -17.51 0.88 -38.40
CA THR A 521 -17.74 -0.46 -39.01
C THR A 521 -17.02 -0.68 -40.33
N GLN A 522 -16.44 0.37 -40.90
CA GLN A 522 -15.75 0.33 -42.19
C GLN A 522 -14.37 0.99 -42.08
N ALA A 523 -13.43 0.50 -42.89
CA ALA A 523 -12.05 0.94 -42.93
C ALA A 523 -11.86 2.19 -43.83
N ASN A 524 -12.77 3.14 -43.72
CA ASN A 524 -12.79 4.40 -44.45
C ASN A 524 -12.37 5.56 -43.53
N VAL A 525 -11.47 6.40 -44.03
CA VAL A 525 -11.05 7.62 -43.33
C VAL A 525 -12.10 8.68 -43.58
N VAL A 526 -13.08 8.81 -42.68
CA VAL A 526 -13.91 10.01 -42.62
C VAL A 526 -13.18 11.03 -41.75
N ASP A 527 -12.66 12.07 -42.41
CA ASP A 527 -11.93 13.15 -41.73
C ASP A 527 -12.90 14.16 -41.12
N ASN A 528 -13.18 13.98 -39.83
CA ASN A 528 -13.96 14.92 -39.02
C ASN A 528 -13.07 15.96 -38.33
N ASN A 529 -11.78 16.07 -38.70
CA ASN A 529 -10.78 16.90 -38.05
C ASN A 529 -10.62 16.63 -36.54
N GLN A 530 -11.11 15.50 -36.05
CA GLN A 530 -11.00 15.08 -34.65
C GLN A 530 -10.09 13.87 -34.52
N VAL A 531 -9.12 13.96 -33.62
CA VAL A 531 -8.16 12.89 -33.36
C VAL A 531 -7.89 12.73 -31.88
N SER A 532 -7.51 11.52 -31.47
CA SER A 532 -6.90 11.28 -30.16
C SER A 532 -5.55 10.60 -30.37
N PHE A 533 -4.56 10.98 -29.55
CA PHE A 533 -3.24 10.32 -29.54
C PHE A 533 -3.20 9.09 -28.61
N HIS A 534 -4.29 8.86 -27.86
CA HIS A 534 -4.38 7.87 -26.80
C HIS A 534 -5.06 6.59 -27.30
N LEU A 535 -4.23 5.59 -27.59
CA LEU A 535 -4.58 4.34 -28.25
C LEU A 535 -4.03 3.12 -27.49
N PRO A 536 -4.25 3.02 -26.16
CA PRO A 536 -3.69 1.95 -25.33
C PRO A 536 -4.04 0.55 -25.85
N LEU A 537 -5.26 0.31 -26.32
CA LEU A 537 -5.67 -1.00 -26.83
C LEU A 537 -4.87 -1.41 -28.09
N HIS A 538 -4.65 -0.44 -29.00
CA HIS A 538 -3.85 -0.68 -30.20
C HIS A 538 -2.38 -0.95 -29.83
N ARG A 539 -1.85 -0.22 -28.84
CA ARG A 539 -0.47 -0.38 -28.35
C ARG A 539 -0.27 -1.75 -27.71
N TYR A 540 -1.21 -2.21 -26.87
CA TYR A 540 -1.20 -3.55 -26.29
C TYR A 540 -1.20 -4.63 -27.37
N LEU A 541 -2.12 -4.55 -28.33
CA LEU A 541 -2.18 -5.52 -29.43
C LEU A 541 -0.86 -5.56 -30.21
N ALA A 542 -0.37 -4.40 -30.64
CA ALA A 542 0.86 -4.31 -31.43
C ALA A 542 2.07 -4.89 -30.69
N VAL A 543 2.25 -4.53 -29.41
CA VAL A 543 3.40 -4.98 -28.60
C VAL A 543 3.37 -6.48 -28.37
N PHE A 544 2.21 -7.05 -27.99
CA PHE A 544 2.10 -8.49 -27.75
C PHE A 544 2.17 -9.31 -29.04
N MET A 545 1.69 -8.78 -30.17
CA MET A 545 1.89 -9.42 -31.49
C MET A 545 3.37 -9.46 -31.85
N CYS A 546 4.10 -8.34 -31.66
CA CYS A 546 5.54 -8.28 -31.88
C CYS A 546 6.27 -9.28 -30.99
N GLN A 547 5.85 -9.42 -29.73
CA GLN A 547 6.44 -10.38 -28.79
C GLN A 547 6.24 -11.83 -29.25
N ALA A 548 5.02 -12.17 -29.67
CA ALA A 548 4.69 -13.51 -30.16
C ALA A 548 5.58 -13.91 -31.36
N VAL A 549 5.74 -12.99 -32.31
CA VAL A 549 6.48 -13.25 -33.55
C VAL A 549 8.00 -13.22 -33.32
N ASN A 550 8.51 -12.15 -32.72
CA ASN A 550 9.96 -11.92 -32.64
C ASN A 550 10.65 -12.77 -31.58
N THR A 551 9.93 -13.13 -30.49
CA THR A 551 10.55 -13.79 -29.32
C THR A 551 10.02 -15.19 -29.08
N GLN A 552 8.77 -15.48 -29.46
CA GLN A 552 8.10 -16.75 -29.10
C GLN A 552 7.87 -17.68 -30.30
N GLY A 553 8.39 -17.33 -31.48
CA GLY A 553 8.42 -18.20 -32.66
C GLY A 553 7.07 -18.41 -33.35
N ARG A 554 6.08 -17.53 -33.11
CA ARG A 554 4.81 -17.56 -33.85
C ARG A 554 4.96 -16.92 -35.22
N SER A 555 4.29 -17.49 -36.20
CA SER A 555 4.11 -16.84 -37.50
C SER A 555 3.14 -15.67 -37.37
N LEU A 556 3.31 -14.66 -38.22
CA LEU A 556 2.38 -13.53 -38.26
C LEU A 556 0.94 -13.98 -38.53
N SER A 557 0.74 -14.98 -39.41
CA SER A 557 -0.58 -15.53 -39.73
C SER A 557 -1.30 -16.16 -38.54
N GLU A 558 -0.58 -16.62 -37.52
CA GLU A 558 -1.19 -17.22 -36.32
C GLU A 558 -1.71 -16.17 -35.33
N VAL A 559 -1.26 -14.91 -35.43
CA VAL A 559 -1.59 -13.84 -34.47
C VAL A 559 -2.36 -12.68 -35.09
N LEU A 560 -2.62 -12.72 -36.39
CA LEU A 560 -3.43 -11.71 -37.07
C LEU A 560 -4.92 -11.90 -36.75
N PRO A 561 -5.66 -10.80 -36.47
CA PRO A 561 -7.11 -10.86 -36.37
C PRO A 561 -7.77 -11.10 -37.74
N PRO A 562 -9.08 -11.39 -37.77
CA PRO A 562 -9.86 -11.44 -39.00
C PRO A 562 -9.68 -10.20 -39.89
N THR A 563 -9.73 -10.37 -41.22
CA THR A 563 -9.39 -9.31 -42.19
C THR A 563 -10.18 -8.01 -42.00
N ASN A 564 -11.47 -8.10 -41.71
CA ASN A 564 -12.32 -6.93 -41.45
C ASN A 564 -11.83 -6.14 -40.22
N MET A 565 -11.55 -6.84 -39.13
CA MET A 565 -11.00 -6.25 -37.90
C MET A 565 -9.61 -5.65 -38.15
N LEU A 566 -8.73 -6.40 -38.82
CA LEU A 566 -7.39 -5.94 -39.16
C LEU A 566 -7.40 -4.61 -39.93
N GLN A 567 -8.32 -4.48 -40.89
CA GLN A 567 -8.47 -3.24 -41.67
C GLN A 567 -8.86 -2.06 -40.77
N LEU A 568 -9.76 -2.25 -39.79
CA LEU A 568 -10.13 -1.18 -38.83
C LEU A 568 -8.93 -0.79 -37.96
N ILE A 569 -8.24 -1.78 -37.37
CA ILE A 569 -7.05 -1.59 -36.52
C ILE A 569 -5.95 -0.84 -37.26
N MET A 570 -5.73 -1.16 -38.54
CA MET A 570 -4.72 -0.49 -39.36
C MET A 570 -5.13 0.93 -39.75
N MET A 571 -6.40 1.13 -40.15
CA MET A 571 -6.85 2.42 -40.66
C MET A 571 -7.08 3.45 -39.57
N HIS A 572 -7.51 3.05 -38.38
CA HIS A 572 -7.88 3.98 -37.32
C HIS A 572 -6.71 4.88 -36.87
N PRO A 573 -5.50 4.36 -36.53
CA PRO A 573 -4.36 5.19 -36.14
C PRO A 573 -3.83 6.08 -37.27
N LEU A 574 -4.00 5.67 -38.55
CA LEU A 574 -3.57 6.45 -39.70
C LEU A 574 -4.32 7.77 -39.83
N ARG A 575 -5.46 7.95 -39.15
CA ARG A 575 -6.18 9.23 -39.08
C ARG A 575 -5.38 10.33 -38.38
N VAL A 576 -4.40 9.94 -37.56
CA VAL A 576 -3.42 10.87 -36.95
C VAL A 576 -2.37 11.30 -37.98
N GLN A 577 -2.11 10.46 -38.99
CA GLN A 577 -1.20 10.80 -40.08
C GLN A 577 -1.91 11.69 -41.09
N VAL A 578 -1.26 12.80 -41.43
CA VAL A 578 -1.76 13.79 -42.38
C VAL A 578 -1.89 13.14 -43.77
N SER A 579 -3.11 12.96 -44.26
CA SER A 579 -3.36 13.01 -45.70
C SER A 579 -3.83 14.42 -46.04
N ASP A 580 -2.87 15.31 -46.31
CA ASP A 580 -3.14 16.52 -47.09
C ASP A 580 -3.45 16.04 -48.53
N ASN A 581 -4.65 15.51 -48.74
CA ASN A 581 -5.22 15.49 -50.08
C ASN A 581 -5.85 16.87 -50.30
N ARG A 582 -5.00 17.84 -50.62
CA ARG A 582 -5.43 19.02 -51.38
C ARG A 582 -5.54 18.63 -52.85
#